data_AF-A0A1V6RM10-F1
#
_entry.id   AF-A0A1V6RM10-F1
#
_cell.length_a   1.000
_cell.length_b   1.000
_cell.length_c   1.000
_cell.angle_alpha   90.00
_cell.angle_beta   90.00
_cell.angle_gamma   90.00
#
_symmetry.space_group_name_H-M   'P 1'
#
loop_
_entity.id
_entity.type
_entity.pdbx_description
1 polymer ?
#
loop_
_entity_poly.entity_id
_entity_poly.type
_entity_poly.pdbx_seq_one_letter_code
_entity_poly.pdbx_strand_id
1 'polypeptide(L)'
;MRFFQTLVALPLIAGAVASPLETRATLENCSDERAQMIDNALARAAKMAQAGAKLIRSESEYSNNLFQSFFKTSDAQARNRVARVLDTIATEATDGNQGVVSYHCTPDGINCIDTHSFTMTAYGETDGTYGKIRTCPAYFTKFPATSDGCGVLDQATSTLHEMAHTKGIFGPETYGYEEVHGLTSSAALENAESYAFFSKSAFLNCDVTN
;
A
#
# COMPACT_ATOMS: atom_id res chain seq x y z
N MET A 1 -53.97 32.02 39.88
CA MET A 1 -53.22 30.74 39.87
C MET A 1 -53.05 30.27 38.44
N ARG A 2 -51.87 30.51 37.84
CA ARG A 2 -51.50 29.92 36.54
C ARG A 2 -50.04 29.50 36.63
N PHE A 3 -49.82 28.20 36.50
CA PHE A 3 -48.55 27.51 36.60
C PHE A 3 -47.67 27.83 35.37
N PHE A 4 -46.40 28.18 35.61
CA PHE A 4 -45.37 28.19 34.57
C PHE A 4 -44.88 26.74 34.37
N GLN A 5 -45.14 26.15 33.19
CA GLN A 5 -44.48 24.93 32.75
C GLN A 5 -43.16 25.30 32.08
N THR A 6 -42.05 24.90 32.70
CA THR A 6 -40.70 24.93 32.12
C THR A 6 -40.54 23.74 31.17
N LEU A 7 -40.35 24.02 29.88
CA LEU A 7 -39.90 23.01 28.91
C LEU A 7 -38.42 22.73 29.11
N VAL A 8 -38.11 21.48 29.47
CA VAL A 8 -36.74 20.94 29.47
C VAL A 8 -36.39 20.56 28.03
N ALA A 9 -35.40 21.22 27.44
CA ALA A 9 -34.83 20.83 26.16
C ALA A 9 -33.86 19.66 26.37
N LEU A 10 -34.17 18.48 25.82
CA LEU A 10 -33.23 17.37 25.75
C LEU A 10 -32.24 17.62 24.59
N PRO A 11 -30.93 17.41 24.79
CA PRO A 11 -29.97 17.48 23.70
C PRO A 11 -30.14 16.27 22.78
N LEU A 12 -30.34 16.53 21.49
CA LEU A 12 -30.23 15.54 20.43
C LEU A 12 -28.78 15.07 20.38
N ILE A 13 -28.54 13.84 20.82
CA ILE A 13 -27.29 13.13 20.58
C ILE A 13 -27.27 12.82 19.09
N ALA A 14 -26.50 13.60 18.33
CA ALA A 14 -26.19 13.27 16.94
C ALA A 14 -25.38 11.98 16.95
N GLY A 15 -26.02 10.86 16.58
CA GLY A 15 -25.31 9.63 16.28
C GLY A 15 -24.29 9.91 15.18
N ALA A 16 -23.05 9.45 15.37
CA ALA A 16 -22.05 9.46 14.33
C ALA A 16 -22.57 8.64 13.16
N VAL A 17 -23.03 9.31 12.10
CA VAL A 17 -23.24 8.70 10.80
C VAL A 17 -21.85 8.31 10.33
N ALA A 18 -21.58 7.00 10.32
CA ALA A 18 -20.41 6.47 9.65
C ALA A 18 -20.44 7.00 8.21
N SER A 19 -19.46 7.80 7.83
CA SER A 19 -19.27 8.20 6.44
C SER A 19 -19.26 6.93 5.58
N PRO A 20 -19.83 6.96 4.36
CA PRO A 20 -19.61 5.85 3.44
C PRO A 20 -18.10 5.66 3.36
N LEU A 21 -17.64 4.42 3.62
CA LEU A 21 -16.25 4.05 3.38
C LEU A 21 -15.95 4.48 1.94
N GLU A 22 -15.05 5.44 1.76
CA GLU A 22 -14.51 5.78 0.45
C GLU A 22 -14.18 4.46 -0.24
N THR A 23 -14.82 4.20 -1.37
CA THR A 23 -14.69 2.92 -2.05
C THR A 23 -13.23 2.74 -2.45
N ARG A 24 -12.60 1.63 -2.07
CA ARG A 24 -11.21 1.25 -2.39
C ARG A 24 -11.19 0.35 -3.63
N ALA A 25 -10.01 -0.01 -4.15
CA ALA A 25 -9.88 -0.90 -5.32
C ALA A 25 -10.93 -2.03 -5.35
N THR A 26 -11.45 -2.36 -6.53
CA THR A 26 -12.62 -3.24 -6.67
C THR A 26 -12.33 -4.61 -6.05
N LEU A 27 -13.06 -5.01 -5.02
CA LEU A 27 -12.84 -6.28 -4.32
C LEU A 27 -13.65 -7.41 -4.93
N GLU A 28 -13.01 -8.56 -5.16
CA GLU A 28 -13.64 -9.76 -5.73
C GLU A 28 -13.40 -11.01 -4.85
N ASN A 29 -14.38 -11.91 -4.81
CA ASN A 29 -14.29 -13.21 -4.12
C ASN A 29 -13.93 -13.11 -2.61
N CYS A 30 -14.44 -12.09 -1.93
CA CYS A 30 -14.13 -11.81 -0.52
C CYS A 30 -15.25 -12.25 0.43
N SER A 31 -14.87 -12.83 1.58
CA SER A 31 -15.70 -12.77 2.79
C SER A 31 -15.62 -11.38 3.41
N ASP A 32 -16.60 -10.99 4.22
CA ASP A 32 -16.62 -9.67 4.89
C ASP A 32 -15.32 -9.38 5.68
N GLU A 33 -14.79 -10.39 6.39
CA GLU A 33 -13.54 -10.27 7.14
C GLU A 33 -12.34 -10.00 6.23
N ARG A 34 -12.17 -10.79 5.16
CA ARG A 34 -11.06 -10.61 4.22
C ARG A 34 -11.18 -9.31 3.45
N ALA A 35 -12.40 -8.93 3.06
CA ALA A 35 -12.68 -7.64 2.45
C ALA A 35 -12.16 -6.54 3.36
N GLN A 36 -12.56 -6.53 4.63
CA GLN A 36 -12.14 -5.52 5.61
C GLN A 36 -10.61 -5.47 5.82
N MET A 37 -9.92 -6.62 5.79
CA MET A 37 -8.47 -6.68 5.90
C MET A 37 -7.76 -6.05 4.68
N ILE A 38 -8.16 -6.43 3.46
CA ILE A 38 -7.61 -5.82 2.22
C ILE A 38 -7.91 -4.33 2.21
N ASP A 39 -9.12 -3.95 2.56
CA ASP A 39 -9.55 -2.57 2.63
C ASP A 39 -8.68 -1.71 3.54
N ASN A 40 -8.37 -2.22 4.73
CA ASN A 40 -7.47 -1.55 5.67
C ASN A 40 -6.04 -1.45 5.12
N ALA A 41 -5.58 -2.51 4.45
CA ALA A 41 -4.27 -2.54 3.83
C ALA A 41 -4.15 -1.56 2.65
N LEU A 42 -5.15 -1.50 1.76
CA LEU A 42 -5.25 -0.53 0.66
C LEU A 42 -5.23 0.91 1.19
N ALA A 43 -6.02 1.20 2.24
CA ALA A 43 -6.03 2.52 2.84
C ALA A 43 -4.66 2.93 3.44
N ARG A 44 -3.92 1.99 4.04
CA ARG A 44 -2.58 2.26 4.55
C ARG A 44 -1.54 2.34 3.43
N ALA A 45 -1.62 1.47 2.43
CA ALA A 45 -0.77 1.50 1.24
C ALA A 45 -0.92 2.84 0.49
N ALA A 46 -2.14 3.36 0.36
CA ALA A 46 -2.39 4.67 -0.22
C ALA A 46 -1.67 5.78 0.56
N LYS A 47 -1.78 5.79 1.89
CA LYS A 47 -1.06 6.75 2.75
C LYS A 47 0.46 6.60 2.63
N MET A 48 0.96 5.38 2.54
CA MET A 48 2.38 5.09 2.35
C MET A 48 2.89 5.64 1.02
N ALA A 49 2.19 5.33 -0.08
CA ALA A 49 2.55 5.80 -1.41
C ALA A 49 2.48 7.34 -1.51
N GLN A 50 1.44 7.97 -0.93
CA GLN A 50 1.34 9.44 -0.82
C GLN A 50 2.50 10.04 -0.03
N ALA A 51 2.89 9.42 1.09
CA ALA A 51 4.03 9.87 1.89
C ALA A 51 5.33 9.78 1.10
N GLY A 52 5.58 8.66 0.41
CA GLY A 52 6.73 8.47 -0.46
C GLY A 52 6.80 9.52 -1.58
N ALA A 53 5.69 9.73 -2.31
CA ALA A 53 5.65 10.72 -3.39
C ALA A 53 5.84 12.17 -2.89
N LYS A 54 5.21 12.53 -1.75
CA LYS A 54 5.41 13.83 -1.09
C LYS A 54 6.85 14.01 -0.61
N LEU A 55 7.44 12.98 -0.03
CA LEU A 55 8.82 13.02 0.42
C LEU A 55 9.77 13.24 -0.75
N ILE A 56 9.61 12.53 -1.86
CA ILE A 56 10.45 12.73 -3.06
C ILE A 56 10.41 14.20 -3.52
N ARG A 57 9.23 14.81 -3.53
CA ARG A 57 9.01 16.21 -3.95
C ARG A 57 9.48 17.25 -2.95
N SER A 58 9.74 16.87 -1.69
CA SER A 58 10.26 17.83 -0.71
C SER A 58 11.72 18.20 -0.96
N GLU A 59 12.44 17.35 -1.70
CA GLU A 59 13.86 17.50 -2.04
C GLU A 59 14.78 17.74 -0.82
N SER A 60 14.32 17.37 0.38
CA SER A 60 15.11 17.49 1.60
C SER A 60 16.31 16.55 1.58
N GLU A 61 17.32 16.84 2.39
CA GLU A 61 18.48 15.95 2.55
C GLU A 61 18.07 14.53 2.94
N TYR A 62 17.12 14.41 3.88
CA TYR A 62 16.52 13.11 4.26
C TYR A 62 15.87 12.42 3.05
N SER A 63 15.10 13.13 2.24
CA SER A 63 14.49 12.60 1.02
C SER A 63 15.51 12.10 0.01
N ASN A 64 16.62 12.83 -0.16
CA ASN A 64 17.69 12.44 -1.09
C ASN A 64 18.39 11.17 -0.59
N ASN A 65 18.75 11.13 0.69
CA ASN A 65 19.43 10.00 1.30
C ASN A 65 18.55 8.74 1.33
N LEU A 66 17.28 8.86 1.74
CA LEU A 66 16.35 7.73 1.76
C LEU A 66 16.06 7.21 0.35
N PHE A 67 15.85 8.10 -0.63
CA PHE A 67 15.64 7.65 -2.01
C PHE A 67 16.87 6.92 -2.56
N GLN A 68 18.06 7.46 -2.30
CA GLN A 68 19.31 6.85 -2.74
C GLN A 68 19.55 5.50 -2.04
N SER A 69 19.13 5.31 -0.79
CA SER A 69 19.29 4.02 -0.12
C SER A 69 18.42 2.91 -0.72
N PHE A 70 17.26 3.22 -1.30
CA PHE A 70 16.43 2.22 -1.99
C PHE A 70 16.76 2.11 -3.48
N PHE A 71 16.78 3.23 -4.21
CA PHE A 71 16.86 3.24 -5.67
C PHE A 71 18.27 3.45 -6.23
N LYS A 72 19.26 3.65 -5.36
CA LYS A 72 20.70 3.67 -5.68
C LYS A 72 21.10 4.71 -6.72
N THR A 73 20.32 5.78 -6.80
CA THR A 73 20.54 6.90 -7.70
C THR A 73 19.99 8.17 -7.09
N SER A 74 20.55 9.30 -7.50
CA SER A 74 20.04 10.64 -7.21
C SER A 74 19.47 11.32 -8.47
N ASP A 75 19.32 10.57 -9.57
CA ASP A 75 18.84 11.11 -10.84
C ASP A 75 17.42 11.66 -10.72
N ALA A 76 17.22 12.88 -11.24
CA ALA A 76 15.95 13.59 -11.15
C ALA A 76 14.84 12.90 -11.97
N GLN A 77 15.17 12.25 -13.09
CA GLN A 77 14.18 11.53 -13.89
C GLN A 77 13.70 10.27 -13.17
N ALA A 78 14.60 9.54 -12.52
CA ALA A 78 14.30 8.39 -11.68
C ALA A 78 13.41 8.78 -10.50
N ARG A 79 13.76 9.84 -9.76
CA ARG A 79 12.94 10.39 -8.67
C ARG A 79 11.53 10.75 -9.14
N ASN A 80 11.43 11.48 -10.24
CA ASN A 80 10.15 11.86 -10.83
C ASN A 80 9.34 10.64 -11.31
N ARG A 81 9.98 9.61 -11.86
CA ARG A 81 9.32 8.36 -12.25
C ARG A 81 8.72 7.68 -11.03
N VAL A 82 9.50 7.47 -9.96
CA VAL A 82 9.03 6.81 -8.74
C VAL A 82 7.88 7.59 -8.12
N ALA A 83 8.00 8.92 -7.97
CA ALA A 83 6.94 9.74 -7.42
C ALA A 83 5.62 9.64 -8.22
N ARG A 84 5.69 9.58 -9.55
CA ARG A 84 4.49 9.39 -10.40
C ARG A 84 3.85 8.02 -10.19
N VAL A 85 4.64 6.96 -10.15
CA VAL A 85 4.13 5.61 -9.89
C VAL A 85 3.45 5.54 -8.52
N LEU A 86 4.05 6.13 -7.49
CA LEU A 86 3.48 6.18 -6.14
C LEU A 86 2.18 6.99 -6.07
N ASP A 87 2.07 8.12 -6.79
CA ASP A 87 0.79 8.83 -6.90
C ASP A 87 -0.27 7.96 -7.57
N THR A 88 0.06 7.25 -8.66
CA THR A 88 -0.88 6.37 -9.34
C THR A 88 -1.33 5.21 -8.45
N ILE A 89 -0.42 4.62 -7.65
CA ILE A 89 -0.77 3.61 -6.65
C ILE A 89 -1.70 4.19 -5.59
N ALA A 90 -1.40 5.39 -5.08
CA ALA A 90 -2.20 6.04 -4.05
C ALA A 90 -3.63 6.31 -4.52
N THR A 91 -3.79 6.85 -5.72
CA THR A 91 -5.09 7.09 -6.36
C THR A 91 -5.83 5.77 -6.56
N GLU A 92 -5.21 4.80 -7.22
CA GLU A 92 -5.83 3.50 -7.50
C GLU A 92 -6.31 2.78 -6.24
N ALA A 93 -5.50 2.79 -5.16
CA ALA A 93 -5.85 2.13 -3.90
C ALA A 93 -7.14 2.70 -3.25
N THR A 94 -7.55 3.91 -3.64
CA THR A 94 -8.72 4.63 -3.13
C THR A 94 -9.82 4.87 -4.18
N ASP A 95 -9.67 4.35 -5.40
CA ASP A 95 -10.56 4.69 -6.52
C ASP A 95 -11.79 3.79 -6.64
N GLY A 96 -11.98 2.82 -5.75
CA GLY A 96 -13.25 2.13 -5.73
C GLY A 96 -13.49 1.21 -6.93
N ASN A 97 -14.76 1.21 -7.31
CA ASN A 97 -15.25 0.68 -8.57
C ASN A 97 -14.98 1.60 -9.77
N GLN A 98 -14.27 2.72 -9.57
CA GLN A 98 -13.82 3.61 -10.66
C GLN A 98 -12.36 3.33 -11.06
N GLY A 99 -11.63 2.56 -10.25
CA GLY A 99 -10.29 2.09 -10.55
C GLY A 99 -10.27 1.06 -11.69
N VAL A 100 -9.06 0.78 -12.17
CA VAL A 100 -8.78 -0.22 -13.21
C VAL A 100 -8.13 -1.49 -12.64
N VAL A 101 -7.96 -1.56 -11.32
CA VAL A 101 -7.43 -2.73 -10.61
C VAL A 101 -8.53 -3.47 -9.85
N SER A 102 -8.69 -4.77 -10.13
CA SER A 102 -9.46 -5.69 -9.28
C SER A 102 -8.56 -6.39 -8.26
N TYR A 103 -9.05 -6.54 -7.04
CA TYR A 103 -8.34 -7.15 -5.93
C TYR A 103 -9.12 -8.35 -5.41
N HIS A 104 -8.61 -9.54 -5.68
CA HIS A 104 -9.26 -10.80 -5.36
C HIS A 104 -8.77 -11.31 -4.00
N CYS A 105 -9.69 -11.61 -3.08
CA CYS A 105 -9.38 -12.20 -1.77
C CYS A 105 -8.99 -13.69 -1.81
N THR A 106 -8.91 -14.25 -3.01
CA THR A 106 -8.58 -15.64 -3.30
C THR A 106 -7.49 -15.71 -4.36
N PRO A 107 -6.72 -16.81 -4.41
CA PRO A 107 -5.59 -16.94 -5.32
C PRO A 107 -5.98 -17.18 -6.78
N ASP A 108 -7.24 -17.53 -7.06
CA ASP A 108 -7.83 -17.64 -8.40
C ASP A 108 -6.91 -18.28 -9.45
N GLY A 109 -6.52 -19.53 -9.16
CA GLY A 109 -5.68 -20.36 -10.05
C GLY A 109 -4.17 -20.20 -9.86
N ILE A 110 -3.71 -19.32 -8.97
CA ILE A 110 -2.29 -19.24 -8.60
C ILE A 110 -1.94 -20.32 -7.58
N ASN A 111 -0.80 -20.97 -7.80
CA ASN A 111 -0.19 -21.84 -6.81
C ASN A 111 0.62 -21.00 -5.81
N CYS A 112 0.00 -20.68 -4.67
CA CYS A 112 0.65 -19.92 -3.61
C CYS A 112 1.77 -20.73 -2.94
N ILE A 113 3.00 -20.24 -3.06
CA ILE A 113 4.16 -20.84 -2.40
C ILE A 113 4.12 -20.49 -0.91
N ASP A 114 4.14 -21.50 -0.04
CA ASP A 114 4.22 -21.33 1.40
C ASP A 114 5.18 -22.36 1.99
N THR A 115 6.44 -21.97 2.12
CA THR A 115 7.54 -22.82 2.57
C THR A 115 8.32 -22.12 3.69
N HIS A 116 9.26 -22.83 4.32
CA HIS A 116 10.10 -22.23 5.35
C HIS A 116 10.98 -21.07 4.84
N SER A 117 11.41 -21.13 3.57
CA SER A 117 12.30 -20.14 2.96
C SER A 117 11.58 -18.99 2.26
N PHE A 118 10.30 -19.16 1.92
CA PHE A 118 9.54 -18.15 1.19
C PHE A 118 8.04 -18.34 1.39
N THR A 119 7.33 -17.24 1.61
CA THR A 119 5.87 -17.20 1.72
C THR A 119 5.33 -16.14 0.77
N MET A 120 4.54 -16.57 -0.20
CA MET A 120 3.85 -15.72 -1.15
C MET A 120 2.58 -15.14 -0.50
N THR A 121 2.44 -13.82 -0.57
CA THR A 121 1.28 -13.10 -0.02
C THR A 121 0.23 -12.82 -1.08
N ALA A 122 0.63 -12.46 -2.29
CA ALA A 122 -0.28 -12.18 -3.39
C ALA A 122 0.47 -12.22 -4.72
N TYR A 123 -0.24 -11.87 -5.80
CA TYR A 123 0.31 -11.75 -7.15
C TYR A 123 -0.45 -10.67 -7.92
N GLY A 124 0.24 -9.61 -8.30
CA GLY A 124 -0.23 -8.55 -9.17
C GLY A 124 0.14 -8.79 -10.63
N GLU A 125 -0.81 -8.58 -11.53
CA GLU A 125 -0.60 -8.57 -12.97
C GLU A 125 -1.32 -7.38 -13.62
N THR A 126 -0.92 -7.04 -14.85
CA THR A 126 -1.59 -6.01 -15.67
C THR A 126 -1.48 -6.33 -17.15
N ASP A 127 -2.47 -5.93 -17.92
CA ASP A 127 -2.40 -5.93 -19.39
C ASP A 127 -1.89 -4.59 -19.97
N GLY A 128 -1.49 -3.67 -19.08
CA GLY A 128 -1.08 -2.30 -19.39
C GLY A 128 -2.19 -1.26 -19.21
N THR A 129 -3.45 -1.68 -19.11
CA THR A 129 -4.60 -0.83 -18.79
C THR A 129 -5.28 -1.28 -17.50
N TYR A 130 -5.63 -2.56 -17.42
CA TYR A 130 -6.32 -3.17 -16.28
C TYR A 130 -5.35 -4.03 -15.49
N GLY A 131 -5.41 -3.90 -14.16
CA GLY A 131 -4.63 -4.71 -13.23
C GLY A 131 -5.51 -5.72 -12.50
N LYS A 132 -4.89 -6.81 -12.05
CA LYS A 132 -5.54 -7.79 -11.18
C LYS A 132 -4.57 -8.25 -10.12
N ILE A 133 -4.98 -8.18 -8.87
CA ILE A 133 -4.23 -8.69 -7.72
C ILE A 133 -4.98 -9.89 -7.16
N ARG A 134 -4.28 -11.01 -6.97
CA ARG A 134 -4.85 -12.24 -6.40
C ARG A 134 -4.13 -12.59 -5.11
N THR A 135 -4.90 -12.79 -4.05
CA THR A 135 -4.36 -12.88 -2.69
C THR A 135 -4.20 -14.31 -2.23
N CYS A 136 -3.01 -14.66 -1.72
CA CYS A 136 -2.73 -15.96 -1.13
C CYS A 136 -3.22 -16.05 0.31
N PRO A 137 -3.60 -17.25 0.81
CA PRO A 137 -4.08 -17.41 2.19
C PRO A 137 -3.13 -16.87 3.26
N ALA A 138 -1.82 -17.00 3.05
CA ALA A 138 -0.80 -16.56 4.00
C ALA A 138 -0.85 -15.05 4.30
N TYR A 139 -1.27 -14.22 3.34
CA TYR A 139 -1.49 -12.77 3.55
C TYR A 139 -2.37 -12.50 4.77
N PHE A 140 -3.45 -13.27 4.91
CA PHE A 140 -4.42 -13.09 5.99
C PHE A 140 -4.00 -13.77 7.30
N THR A 141 -3.21 -14.86 7.23
CA THR A 141 -2.96 -15.72 8.39
C THR A 141 -1.55 -15.63 8.98
N LYS A 142 -0.57 -15.15 8.21
CA LYS A 142 0.85 -15.16 8.61
C LYS A 142 1.48 -13.78 8.70
N PHE A 143 0.88 -12.76 8.08
CA PHE A 143 1.41 -11.40 8.09
C PHE A 143 0.54 -10.49 8.96
N PRO A 144 1.17 -9.61 9.75
CA PRO A 144 0.42 -8.63 10.53
C PRO A 144 -0.33 -7.69 9.59
N ALA A 145 -1.50 -7.22 10.00
CA ALA A 145 -2.26 -6.22 9.25
C ALA A 145 -1.44 -4.95 9.00
N THR A 146 -0.73 -4.50 10.04
CA THR A 146 0.16 -3.33 9.99
C THR A 146 1.34 -3.54 10.94
N SER A 147 2.48 -2.97 10.61
CA SER A 147 3.64 -2.84 11.49
C SER A 147 4.23 -1.44 11.39
N ASP A 148 4.68 -0.91 12.52
CA ASP A 148 5.45 0.33 12.60
C ASP A 148 6.97 0.07 12.60
N GLY A 149 7.39 -1.19 12.44
CA GLY A 149 8.79 -1.55 12.17
C GLY A 149 9.12 -1.35 10.69
N CYS A 150 10.15 -0.55 10.40
CA CYS A 150 10.55 -0.14 9.05
C CYS A 150 10.83 -1.30 8.08
N GLY A 151 11.56 -2.32 8.54
CA GLY A 151 11.90 -3.51 7.75
C GLY A 151 10.94 -4.69 7.90
N VAL A 152 9.80 -4.52 8.57
CA VAL A 152 8.85 -5.61 8.78
C VAL A 152 7.84 -5.64 7.65
N LEU A 153 7.75 -6.75 6.91
CA LEU A 153 6.70 -6.97 5.93
C LEU A 153 5.33 -7.10 6.65
N ASP A 154 4.34 -6.35 6.17
CA ASP A 154 2.96 -6.39 6.64
C ASP A 154 1.99 -6.38 5.44
N GLN A 155 0.70 -6.57 5.71
CA GLN A 155 -0.33 -6.61 4.68
C GLN A 155 -0.37 -5.32 3.82
N ALA A 156 -0.15 -4.14 4.40
CA ALA A 156 -0.12 -2.88 3.67
C ALA A 156 1.11 -2.75 2.76
N THR A 157 2.26 -3.24 3.22
CA THR A 157 3.51 -3.28 2.46
C THR A 157 3.38 -4.24 1.28
N SER A 158 2.85 -5.45 1.53
CA SER A 158 2.55 -6.40 0.45
C SER A 158 1.51 -5.84 -0.52
N THR A 159 0.48 -5.15 -0.04
CA THR A 159 -0.50 -4.49 -0.93
C THR A 159 0.16 -3.47 -1.84
N LEU A 160 1.04 -2.62 -1.30
CA LEU A 160 1.75 -1.62 -2.11
C LEU A 160 2.67 -2.29 -3.15
N HIS A 161 3.35 -3.39 -2.77
CA HIS A 161 4.15 -4.21 -3.69
C HIS A 161 3.31 -4.67 -4.88
N GLU A 162 2.18 -5.35 -4.63
CA GLU A 162 1.34 -5.86 -5.73
C GLU A 162 0.76 -4.73 -6.58
N MET A 163 0.40 -3.61 -5.96
CA MET A 163 -0.06 -2.44 -6.68
C MET A 163 1.03 -1.88 -7.61
N ALA A 164 2.31 -1.95 -7.24
CA ALA A 164 3.41 -1.56 -8.11
C ALA A 164 3.49 -2.43 -9.37
N HIS A 165 3.27 -3.75 -9.26
CA HIS A 165 3.13 -4.61 -10.44
C HIS A 165 2.00 -4.13 -11.37
N THR A 166 0.83 -3.77 -10.83
CA THR A 166 -0.28 -3.27 -11.67
C THR A 166 0.07 -1.99 -12.43
N LYS A 167 1.11 -1.26 -12.00
CA LYS A 167 1.63 -0.03 -12.63
C LYS A 167 2.91 -0.26 -13.45
N GLY A 168 3.20 -1.51 -13.81
CA GLY A 168 4.24 -1.85 -14.78
C GLY A 168 5.63 -2.12 -14.20
N ILE A 169 5.76 -2.27 -12.89
CA ILE A 169 7.04 -2.61 -12.25
C ILE A 169 7.18 -4.14 -12.24
N PHE A 170 7.91 -4.71 -13.20
CA PHE A 170 8.03 -6.17 -13.42
C PHE A 170 9.47 -6.66 -13.60
N GLY A 171 10.45 -5.92 -13.08
CA GLY A 171 11.85 -6.33 -13.10
C GLY A 171 12.11 -7.58 -12.26
N PRO A 172 13.38 -8.02 -12.20
CA PRO A 172 13.76 -9.16 -11.39
C PRO A 172 13.32 -9.00 -9.92
N GLU A 173 12.68 -10.04 -9.40
CA GLU A 173 12.21 -10.06 -8.03
C GLU A 173 13.36 -10.15 -7.04
N THR A 174 13.26 -9.37 -5.98
CA THR A 174 14.14 -9.37 -4.80
C THR A 174 13.26 -8.97 -3.64
N TYR A 175 13.23 -9.81 -2.61
CA TYR A 175 12.30 -9.72 -1.50
C TYR A 175 13.05 -9.51 -0.20
N GLY A 176 12.47 -8.72 0.69
CA GLY A 176 13.05 -8.41 1.99
C GLY A 176 13.73 -7.05 2.02
N TYR A 177 13.65 -6.42 3.19
CA TYR A 177 14.11 -5.05 3.41
C TYR A 177 15.63 -4.90 3.20
N GLU A 178 16.42 -5.83 3.74
CA GLU A 178 17.88 -5.80 3.60
C GLU A 178 18.31 -6.09 2.16
N GLU A 179 17.62 -7.00 1.49
CA GLU A 179 17.94 -7.45 0.15
C GLU A 179 17.71 -6.34 -0.90
N VAL A 180 16.64 -5.53 -0.76
CA VAL A 180 16.40 -4.41 -1.68
C VAL A 180 17.46 -3.32 -1.56
N HIS A 181 18.07 -3.15 -0.39
CA HIS A 181 19.23 -2.28 -0.22
C HIS A 181 20.49 -2.84 -0.89
N GLY A 182 20.54 -4.10 -1.33
CA GLY A 182 21.65 -4.67 -2.09
C GLY A 182 21.57 -4.45 -3.61
N LEU A 183 20.46 -3.92 -4.13
CA LEU A 183 20.20 -3.84 -5.57
C LEU A 183 21.10 -2.83 -6.30
N THR A 184 21.16 -2.95 -7.63
CA THR A 184 21.65 -1.88 -8.50
C THR A 184 20.52 -0.90 -8.79
N SER A 185 20.83 0.33 -9.25
CA SER A 185 19.77 1.31 -9.54
C SER A 185 18.78 0.83 -10.61
N SER A 186 19.26 0.20 -11.68
CA SER A 186 18.40 -0.35 -12.72
C SER A 186 17.50 -1.49 -12.22
N ALA A 187 17.97 -2.29 -11.26
CA ALA A 187 17.15 -3.35 -10.66
C ALA A 187 16.14 -2.77 -9.66
N ALA A 188 16.56 -1.85 -8.78
CA ALA A 188 15.71 -1.24 -7.78
C ALA A 188 14.54 -0.43 -8.39
N LEU A 189 14.78 0.27 -9.51
CA LEU A 189 13.74 1.01 -10.23
C LEU A 189 12.70 0.11 -10.91
N GLU A 190 12.98 -1.18 -11.06
CA GLU A 190 12.05 -2.17 -11.63
C GLU A 190 11.60 -3.21 -10.59
N ASN A 191 11.93 -3.04 -9.30
CA ASN A 191 11.61 -4.00 -8.24
C ASN A 191 10.47 -3.45 -7.35
N ALA A 192 9.34 -4.15 -7.30
CA ALA A 192 8.15 -3.72 -6.55
C ALA A 192 8.39 -3.59 -5.04
N GLU A 193 9.24 -4.46 -4.47
CA GLU A 193 9.58 -4.45 -3.05
C GLU A 193 10.30 -3.15 -2.64
N SER A 194 11.16 -2.61 -3.51
CA SER A 194 11.84 -1.32 -3.32
C SER A 194 10.83 -0.18 -3.20
N TYR A 195 9.76 -0.17 -4.00
CA TYR A 195 8.68 0.81 -3.91
C TYR A 195 7.90 0.69 -2.59
N ALA A 196 7.62 -0.55 -2.16
CA ALA A 196 6.88 -0.82 -0.94
C ALA A 196 7.63 -0.38 0.31
N PHE A 197 8.90 -0.79 0.48
CA PHE A 197 9.69 -0.41 1.64
C PHE A 197 10.15 1.05 1.63
N PHE A 198 10.41 1.65 0.47
CA PHE A 198 10.65 3.09 0.38
C PHE A 198 9.44 3.88 0.90
N SER A 199 8.25 3.52 0.43
CA SER A 199 7.00 4.20 0.80
C SER A 199 6.66 4.00 2.28
N LYS A 200 6.89 2.80 2.81
CA LYS A 200 6.76 2.51 4.25
C LYS A 200 7.74 3.37 5.06
N SER A 201 9.00 3.42 4.64
CA SER A 201 10.04 4.18 5.32
C SER A 201 9.73 5.67 5.34
N ALA A 202 9.23 6.21 4.23
CA ALA A 202 8.77 7.59 4.13
C ALA A 202 7.56 7.87 5.05
N PHE A 203 6.61 6.94 5.12
CA PHE A 203 5.41 7.08 5.95
C PHE A 203 5.69 7.04 7.45
N LEU A 204 6.61 6.18 7.86
CA LEU A 204 6.99 5.99 9.27
C LEU A 204 8.13 6.91 9.72
N ASN A 205 8.72 7.69 8.80
CA ASN A 205 9.90 8.51 9.05
C ASN A 205 11.07 7.68 9.61
N CYS A 206 11.37 6.59 8.93
CA CYS A 206 12.45 5.66 9.29
C CYS A 206 13.83 6.27 9.07
N ASP A 207 14.82 5.76 9.80
CA ASP A 207 16.22 6.11 9.57
C ASP A 207 16.70 5.65 8.19
N VAL A 208 17.69 6.34 7.65
CA VAL A 208 18.35 5.94 6.40
C VAL A 208 19.36 4.84 6.71
N THR A 209 19.06 3.64 6.25
CA THR A 209 19.97 2.49 6.20
C THR A 209 20.87 2.62 4.96
N ASN A 210 22.14 2.25 5.08
CA ASN A 210 23.11 2.26 3.99
C ASN A 210 23.38 0.86 3.48
#